data_AF-R7LDQ4-F1
#
_entry.id   AF-R7LDQ4-F1
#
_cell.length_a   1.000
_cell.length_b   1.000
_cell.length_c   1.000
_cell.angle_alpha   90.00
_cell.angle_beta   90.00
_cell.angle_gamma   90.00
#
_symmetry.space_group_name_H-M   'P 1'
#
loop_
_entity.id
_entity.type
_entity.pdbx_description
1 polymer ?
#
loop_
_entity_poly.entity_id
_entity_poly.type
_entity_poly.pdbx_seq_one_letter_code
_entity_poly.pdbx_strand_id
1 'polypeptide(L)'
;MIQSLKYILLTLITCMLTLTASAQKEEDFASRYMTLYAQGTSLECTTLSPDMMELILGLPSVEGNGLAKELLSQLKSIRVVKNSAKAETAKLFGLAHSLAQKNAKRYKLFAEEGDKQMYIRRHEGKIVEIVMFMHNGHFQMLNVTGNISESFLQQVLKI
;
A
#
# COMPACT_ATOMS: atom_id res chain seq x y z
N MET A 1 -21.63 28.02 39.82
CA MET A 1 -22.15 26.73 39.30
C MET A 1 -22.30 26.73 37.78
N ILE A 2 -23.05 27.68 37.20
CA ILE A 2 -23.26 27.79 35.73
C ILE A 2 -21.97 28.03 34.95
N GLN A 3 -21.03 28.81 35.51
CA GLN A 3 -19.75 29.12 34.86
C GLN A 3 -18.83 27.89 34.79
N SER A 4 -18.77 27.10 35.87
CA SER A 4 -18.00 25.85 35.96
C SER A 4 -18.50 24.80 34.95
N LEU A 5 -19.81 24.71 34.74
CA LEU A 5 -20.42 23.80 33.76
C LEU A 5 -20.08 24.19 32.31
N LYS A 6 -19.97 25.50 32.01
CA LYS A 6 -19.55 26.00 30.69
C LYS A 6 -18.10 25.62 30.37
N TYR A 7 -17.20 25.71 31.34
CA TYR A 7 -15.79 25.33 31.13
C TYR A 7 -15.63 23.83 30.91
N ILE A 8 -16.34 22.99 31.67
CA ILE A 8 -16.33 21.53 31.48
C ILE A 8 -16.85 21.15 30.09
N LEU A 9 -17.95 21.77 29.65
CA LEU A 9 -18.50 21.55 28.31
C LEU A 9 -17.50 21.97 27.22
N LEU A 10 -16.81 23.10 27.40
CA LEU A 10 -15.79 23.57 26.46
C LEU A 10 -14.60 22.60 26.39
N THR A 11 -14.14 22.07 27.53
CA THR A 11 -13.05 21.07 27.56
C THR A 11 -13.47 19.76 26.88
N LEU A 12 -14.72 19.32 27.05
CA LEU A 12 -15.23 18.11 26.42
C LEU A 12 -15.30 18.24 24.89
N ILE A 13 -15.74 19.41 24.40
CA ILE A 13 -15.79 19.72 22.96
C ILE A 13 -14.38 19.75 22.35
N THR A 14 -13.41 20.39 23.02
CA THR A 14 -12.02 20.43 22.55
C THR A 14 -11.37 19.03 22.54
N CYS A 15 -11.71 18.18 23.51
CA CYS A 15 -11.22 16.80 23.58
C CYS A 15 -11.82 15.91 22.46
N MET A 16 -13.08 16.14 22.06
CA MET A 16 -13.71 15.47 20.93
C MET A 16 -13.10 15.89 19.57
N LEU A 17 -12.71 17.15 19.42
CA LEU A 17 -12.11 17.68 18.18
C LEU A 17 -10.71 17.10 17.90
N THR A 18 -9.93 16.77 18.93
CA THR A 18 -8.61 16.13 18.75
C THR A 18 -8.71 14.66 18.36
N LEU A 19 -9.80 13.96 18.74
CA LEU A 19 -10.05 12.57 18.37
C LEU A 19 -10.39 12.40 16.88
N THR A 20 -10.93 13.42 16.22
CA THR A 20 -11.27 13.36 14.78
C THR A 20 -10.09 13.66 13.84
N ALA A 21 -8.97 14.15 14.36
CA ALA A 21 -7.79 14.48 13.55
C ALA A 21 -7.08 13.23 12.99
N SER A 22 -7.33 12.03 13.53
CA SER A 22 -6.74 10.78 13.02
C SER A 22 -7.42 10.23 11.76
N ALA A 23 -8.41 10.92 11.20
CA ALA A 23 -8.93 10.65 9.86
C ALA A 23 -8.01 11.19 8.74
N GLN A 24 -6.87 11.80 9.09
CA GLN A 24 -5.86 12.29 8.16
C GLN A 24 -5.33 11.15 7.28
N LYS A 25 -5.65 11.23 5.97
CA LYS A 25 -5.12 10.44 4.85
C LYS A 25 -4.81 8.99 5.19
N GLU A 26 -5.79 8.14 4.89
CA GLU A 26 -5.64 6.68 4.95
C GLU A 26 -4.41 6.21 4.15
N GLU A 27 -3.31 5.90 4.86
CA GLU A 27 -2.03 5.48 4.28
C GLU A 27 -2.17 4.22 3.43
N ASP A 28 -1.35 4.12 2.37
CA ASP A 28 -1.16 2.90 1.60
C ASP A 28 -0.43 1.82 2.46
N PHE A 29 -0.59 0.55 2.09
CA PHE A 29 -0.09 -0.60 2.83
C PHE A 29 1.41 -0.54 3.06
N ALA A 30 2.18 -0.24 2.01
CA ALA A 30 3.63 -0.15 2.09
C ALA A 30 4.07 0.99 3.01
N SER A 31 3.43 2.16 2.94
CA SER A 31 3.69 3.27 3.85
C SER A 31 3.44 2.87 5.30
N ARG A 32 2.29 2.25 5.59
CA ARG A 32 1.97 1.76 6.93
C ARG A 32 2.95 0.69 7.41
N TYR A 33 3.33 -0.23 6.53
CA TYR A 33 4.28 -1.30 6.84
C TYR A 33 5.66 -0.75 7.18
N MET A 34 6.16 0.21 6.40
CA MET A 34 7.44 0.88 6.65
C MET A 34 7.40 1.66 7.97
N THR A 35 6.33 2.40 8.25
CA THR A 35 6.16 3.12 9.52
C THR A 35 6.23 2.19 10.74
N LEU A 36 5.67 0.98 10.64
CA LEU A 36 5.63 0.03 11.74
C LEU A 36 6.91 -0.79 11.91
N TYR A 37 7.61 -1.10 10.82
CA TYR A 37 8.62 -2.15 10.83
C TYR A 37 9.98 -1.77 10.25
N ALA A 38 10.14 -0.60 9.62
CA ALA A 38 11.43 -0.23 9.02
C ALA A 38 12.50 0.06 10.07
N GLN A 39 12.14 0.72 11.18
CA GLN A 39 13.11 1.07 12.22
C GLN A 39 13.75 -0.18 12.83
N GLY A 40 15.09 -0.25 12.77
CA GLY A 40 15.85 -1.37 13.31
C GLY A 40 15.82 -2.65 12.47
N THR A 41 15.43 -2.54 11.20
CA THR A 41 15.50 -3.65 10.22
C THR A 41 16.25 -3.21 8.96
N SER A 42 16.47 -4.16 8.07
CA SER A 42 17.09 -3.94 6.75
C SER A 42 16.10 -3.57 5.63
N LEU A 43 14.88 -3.14 6.01
CA LEU A 43 13.85 -2.77 5.04
C LEU A 43 14.20 -1.48 4.28
N GLU A 44 14.12 -1.57 2.96
CA GLU A 44 14.23 -0.45 2.04
C GLU A 44 12.94 -0.32 1.24
N CYS A 45 12.56 0.92 0.90
CA CYS A 45 11.42 1.21 0.06
C CYS A 45 11.83 2.11 -1.10
N THR A 46 11.64 1.63 -2.32
CA THR A 46 11.78 2.42 -3.55
C THR A 46 10.39 2.84 -4.02
N THR A 47 10.17 4.14 -4.20
CA THR A 47 8.90 4.68 -4.69
C THR A 47 9.08 5.23 -6.10
N LEU A 48 8.26 4.76 -7.03
CA LEU A 48 8.15 5.27 -8.38
C LEU A 48 6.92 6.19 -8.44
N SER A 49 7.17 7.47 -8.70
CA SER A 49 6.12 8.48 -8.91
C SER A 49 5.59 8.44 -10.36
N PRO A 50 4.46 9.12 -10.66
CA PRO A 50 3.97 9.27 -12.03
C PRO A 50 5.04 9.78 -13.00
N ASP A 51 5.79 10.81 -12.63
CA ASP A 51 6.86 11.37 -13.46
C ASP A 51 7.95 10.33 -13.78
N MET A 52 8.31 9.47 -12.81
CA MET A 52 9.27 8.38 -13.06
C MET A 52 8.68 7.31 -13.98
N MET A 53 7.38 7.00 -13.84
CA MET A 53 6.69 6.05 -14.71
C MET A 53 6.62 6.56 -16.16
N GLU A 54 6.35 7.86 -16.36
CA GLU A 54 6.38 8.51 -17.67
C GLU A 54 7.77 8.48 -18.30
N LEU A 55 8.81 8.73 -17.50
CA LEU A 55 10.21 8.63 -17.96
C LEU A 55 10.54 7.22 -18.46
N ILE A 56 10.10 6.17 -17.75
CA ILE A 56 10.30 4.77 -18.15
C ILE A 56 9.55 4.46 -19.46
N LEU A 57 8.34 4.99 -19.63
CA LEU A 57 7.55 4.83 -20.85
C LEU A 57 8.15 5.52 -22.08
N GLY A 58 8.87 6.62 -21.87
CA GLY A 58 9.57 7.33 -22.93
C GLY A 58 10.89 6.67 -23.34
N LEU A 59 11.28 5.55 -22.72
CA LEU A 59 12.47 4.81 -23.14
C LEU A 59 12.23 4.08 -24.47
N PRO A 60 13.19 4.06 -25.41
CA PRO A 60 13.05 3.41 -26.71
C PRO A 60 12.71 1.91 -26.64
N SER A 61 13.01 1.27 -25.52
CA SER A 61 12.70 -0.14 -25.24
C SER A 61 11.24 -0.40 -24.85
N VAL A 62 10.48 0.66 -24.51
CA VAL A 62 9.07 0.62 -24.08
C VAL A 62 8.17 1.41 -25.04
N GLU A 63 8.75 2.29 -25.86
CA GLU A 63 8.07 3.01 -26.94
C GLU A 63 7.32 2.04 -27.89
N GLY A 64 6.04 2.34 -28.14
CA GLY A 64 5.17 1.57 -29.03
C GLY A 64 4.24 0.57 -28.35
N ASN A 65 4.37 0.32 -27.03
CA ASN A 65 3.44 -0.55 -26.30
C ASN A 65 2.25 0.26 -25.75
N GLY A 66 1.24 0.50 -26.58
CA GLY A 66 0.02 1.24 -26.20
C GLY A 66 -0.69 0.68 -24.97
N LEU A 67 -0.61 -0.63 -24.76
CA LEU A 67 -1.15 -1.31 -23.58
C LEU A 67 -0.40 -0.92 -22.30
N ALA A 68 0.93 -0.88 -22.32
CA ALA A 68 1.73 -0.46 -21.17
C ALA A 68 1.44 1.00 -20.77
N LYS A 69 1.25 1.88 -21.75
CA LYS A 69 0.89 3.29 -21.52
C LYS A 69 -0.49 3.43 -20.88
N GLU A 70 -1.48 2.69 -21.37
CA GLU A 70 -2.83 2.68 -20.81
C GLU A 70 -2.84 2.11 -19.37
N LEU A 71 -2.13 1.02 -19.14
CA LEU A 71 -2.01 0.40 -17.81
C LEU A 71 -1.34 1.34 -16.80
N LEU A 72 -0.24 2.00 -17.18
CA LEU A 72 0.48 2.92 -16.28
C LEU A 72 -0.29 4.21 -16.02
N SER A 73 -1.11 4.69 -16.96
CA SER A 73 -1.97 5.87 -16.75
C SER A 73 -3.01 5.69 -15.64
N GLN A 74 -3.33 4.43 -15.29
CA GLN A 74 -4.24 4.11 -14.20
C GLN A 74 -3.54 4.15 -12.83
N LEU A 75 -2.21 4.22 -12.80
CA LEU A 75 -1.40 4.15 -11.58
C LEU A 75 -1.08 5.54 -11.04
N LYS A 76 -1.13 5.67 -9.72
CA LYS A 76 -0.73 6.86 -8.96
C LYS A 76 0.65 6.69 -8.34
N SER A 77 0.99 5.48 -7.90
CA SER A 77 2.32 5.17 -7.39
C SER A 77 2.58 3.67 -7.42
N ILE A 78 3.86 3.32 -7.56
CA ILE A 78 4.36 1.97 -7.30
C ILE A 78 5.41 2.07 -6.20
N ARG A 79 5.33 1.22 -5.19
CA ARG A 79 6.34 1.07 -4.16
C ARG A 79 6.85 -0.36 -4.15
N VAL A 80 8.16 -0.52 -4.09
CA VAL A 80 8.82 -1.80 -3.89
C VAL A 80 9.51 -1.76 -2.55
N VAL A 81 9.06 -2.61 -1.63
CA VAL A 81 9.68 -2.80 -0.32
C VAL A 81 10.45 -4.12 -0.34
N LYS A 82 11.70 -4.11 0.15
CA LYS A 82 12.54 -5.31 0.21
C LYS A 82 13.45 -5.28 1.44
N ASN A 83 13.90 -6.44 1.90
CA ASN A 83 14.93 -6.53 2.94
C ASN A 83 16.28 -6.94 2.35
N SER A 84 17.38 -6.32 2.82
CA SER A 84 18.72 -6.70 2.40
C SER A 84 19.33 -7.81 3.28
N ALA A 85 18.96 -7.89 4.57
CA ALA A 85 19.48 -8.92 5.48
C ALA A 85 18.63 -10.21 5.42
N LYS A 86 19.19 -11.28 4.87
CA LYS A 86 18.48 -12.57 4.66
C LYS A 86 17.89 -13.16 5.96
N ALA A 87 18.57 -12.99 7.09
CA ALA A 87 18.12 -13.51 8.39
C ALA A 87 16.77 -12.93 8.85
N GLU A 88 16.39 -11.74 8.37
CA GLU A 88 15.14 -11.08 8.75
C GLU A 88 13.94 -11.50 7.90
N THR A 89 14.21 -12.16 6.76
CA THR A 89 13.23 -12.37 5.68
C THR A 89 11.94 -13.03 6.15
N ALA A 90 12.03 -14.16 6.84
CA ALA A 90 10.86 -14.91 7.30
C ALA A 90 10.03 -14.11 8.30
N LYS A 91 10.70 -13.37 9.22
CA LYS A 91 10.05 -12.49 10.18
C LYS A 91 9.30 -11.36 9.47
N LEU A 92 9.95 -10.69 8.52
CA LEU A 92 9.36 -9.54 7.81
C LEU A 92 8.18 -9.96 6.92
N PHE A 93 8.28 -11.12 6.25
CA PHE A 93 7.16 -11.72 5.52
C PHE A 93 5.98 -12.02 6.47
N GLY A 94 6.24 -12.64 7.63
CA GLY A 94 5.21 -12.90 8.64
C GLY A 94 4.54 -11.64 9.19
N LEU A 95 5.30 -10.56 9.38
CA LEU A 95 4.76 -9.25 9.78
C LEU A 95 3.83 -8.66 8.71
N ALA A 96 4.18 -8.80 7.43
CA ALA A 96 3.34 -8.32 6.32
C ALA A 96 2.01 -9.10 6.27
N HIS A 97 2.09 -10.43 6.40
CA HIS A 97 0.92 -11.28 6.46
C HIS A 97 0.02 -10.95 7.66
N SER A 98 0.61 -10.77 8.86
CA SER A 98 -0.12 -10.38 10.06
C SER A 98 -0.79 -9.02 9.91
N LEU A 99 -0.12 -8.04 9.28
CA LEU A 99 -0.69 -6.72 9.03
C LEU A 99 -1.89 -6.81 8.08
N ALA A 100 -1.81 -7.60 7.01
CA ALA A 100 -2.93 -7.84 6.09
C ALA A 100 -4.12 -8.49 6.80
N GLN A 101 -3.89 -9.51 7.62
CA GLN A 101 -4.93 -10.17 8.41
C GLN A 101 -5.61 -9.22 9.41
N LYS A 102 -4.83 -8.44 10.17
CA LYS A 102 -5.37 -7.43 11.10
C LYS A 102 -6.23 -6.38 10.40
N ASN A 103 -5.98 -6.13 9.12
CA ASN A 103 -6.69 -5.17 8.29
C ASN A 103 -7.57 -5.86 7.23
N ALA A 104 -8.06 -7.07 7.48
CA ALA A 104 -8.83 -7.88 6.52
C ALA A 104 -10.15 -7.23 6.05
N LYS A 105 -10.66 -6.19 6.74
CA LYS A 105 -11.76 -5.37 6.23
C LYS A 105 -11.36 -4.55 5.00
N ARG A 106 -10.11 -4.06 4.99
CA ARG A 106 -9.55 -3.16 3.98
C ARG A 106 -8.81 -3.92 2.87
N TYR A 107 -8.07 -4.96 3.24
CA TYR A 107 -7.29 -5.78 2.32
C TYR A 107 -7.88 -7.18 2.23
N LYS A 108 -8.38 -7.55 1.05
CA LYS A 108 -8.92 -8.88 0.76
C LYS A 108 -7.88 -9.69 0.00
N LEU A 109 -7.62 -10.91 0.46
CA LEU A 109 -6.82 -11.85 -0.30
C LEU A 109 -7.53 -12.12 -1.63
N PHE A 110 -6.81 -11.96 -2.73
CA PHE A 110 -7.33 -12.10 -4.08
C PHE A 110 -6.76 -13.35 -4.76
N ALA A 111 -5.46 -13.59 -4.63
CA ALA A 111 -4.79 -14.76 -5.20
C ALA A 111 -3.63 -15.20 -4.30
N GLU A 112 -3.35 -16.50 -4.30
CA GLU A 112 -2.23 -17.11 -3.61
C GLU A 112 -1.68 -18.25 -4.45
N GLU A 113 -0.37 -18.22 -4.72
CA GLU A 113 0.33 -19.23 -5.50
C GLU A 113 1.76 -19.36 -4.99
N GLY A 114 2.10 -20.53 -4.43
CA GLY A 114 3.44 -20.81 -3.92
C GLY A 114 3.88 -19.80 -2.85
N ASP A 115 4.93 -19.04 -3.15
CA ASP A 115 5.53 -18.02 -2.30
C ASP A 115 4.95 -16.60 -2.50
N LYS A 116 3.86 -16.51 -3.29
CA LYS A 116 3.24 -15.23 -3.70
C LYS A 116 1.84 -15.11 -3.12
N GLN A 117 1.56 -13.96 -2.52
CA GLN A 117 0.22 -13.62 -2.02
C GLN A 117 -0.17 -12.24 -2.51
N MET A 118 -1.36 -12.13 -3.09
CA MET A 118 -1.90 -10.87 -3.61
C MET A 118 -3.14 -10.46 -2.83
N TYR A 119 -3.12 -9.23 -2.34
CA TYR A 119 -4.23 -8.58 -1.66
C TYR A 119 -4.69 -7.37 -2.44
N ILE A 120 -6.00 -7.12 -2.40
CA ILE A 120 -6.61 -5.97 -3.04
C ILE A 120 -7.40 -5.16 -2.03
N ARG A 121 -7.36 -3.84 -2.21
CA ARG A 121 -8.20 -2.90 -1.49
C ARG A 121 -9.11 -2.19 -2.47
N ARG A 122 -10.40 -2.15 -2.13
CA ARG A 122 -11.41 -1.43 -2.88
C ARG A 122 -11.92 -0.24 -2.09
N HIS A 123 -12.25 0.84 -2.80
CA HIS A 123 -12.98 1.99 -2.31
C HIS A 123 -14.13 2.27 -3.27
N GLU A 124 -15.36 2.32 -2.77
CA GLU A 124 -16.57 2.54 -3.60
C GLU A 124 -16.64 1.60 -4.83
N GLY A 125 -16.30 0.33 -4.63
CA GLY A 125 -16.33 -0.70 -5.69
C GLY A 125 -15.14 -0.69 -6.66
N LYS A 126 -14.27 0.33 -6.61
CA LYS A 126 -13.07 0.43 -7.47
C LYS A 126 -11.83 -0.10 -6.76
N ILE A 127 -10.95 -0.79 -7.49
CA ILE A 127 -9.64 -1.19 -6.95
C ILE A 127 -8.77 0.06 -6.87
N VAL A 128 -8.34 0.39 -5.64
CA VAL A 128 -7.49 1.56 -5.40
C VAL A 128 -6.06 1.20 -5.03
N GLU A 129 -5.85 -0.06 -4.64
CA GLU A 129 -4.55 -0.54 -4.19
C GLU A 129 -4.45 -2.07 -4.36
N ILE A 130 -3.31 -2.52 -4.88
CA ILE A 130 -2.90 -3.93 -5.00
C ILE A 130 -1.59 -4.10 -4.25
N VAL A 131 -1.55 -5.09 -3.36
CA VAL A 131 -0.38 -5.43 -2.56
C VAL A 131 0.02 -6.87 -2.86
N MET A 132 1.24 -7.11 -3.30
CA MET A 132 1.76 -8.44 -3.57
C MET A 132 2.97 -8.72 -2.69
N PHE A 133 2.92 -9.81 -1.92
CA PHE A 133 4.06 -10.32 -1.15
C PHE A 133 4.72 -11.45 -1.93
N MET A 134 6.05 -11.48 -1.90
CA MET A 134 6.88 -12.50 -2.54
C MET A 134 8.00 -12.91 -1.59
N HIS A 135 8.33 -14.19 -1.58
CA HIS A 135 9.38 -14.75 -0.73
C HIS A 135 10.32 -15.66 -1.56
N ASN A 136 11.17 -15.04 -2.38
CA ASN A 136 12.19 -15.75 -3.15
C ASN A 136 13.59 -15.28 -2.75
N GLY A 137 14.17 -15.93 -1.73
CA GLY A 137 15.47 -15.61 -1.15
C GLY A 137 15.45 -14.38 -0.21
N HIS A 138 14.75 -13.33 -0.63
CA HIS A 138 14.44 -12.13 0.15
C HIS A 138 12.94 -11.84 0.11
N PHE A 139 12.48 -11.08 1.09
CA PHE A 139 11.12 -10.59 1.18
C PHE A 139 11.01 -9.40 0.24
N GLN A 140 10.00 -9.45 -0.62
CA GLN A 140 9.66 -8.35 -1.49
C GLN A 140 8.16 -8.09 -1.39
N MET A 141 7.79 -6.82 -1.34
CA MET A 141 6.43 -6.36 -1.43
C MET A 141 6.32 -5.35 -2.55
N LEU A 142 5.42 -5.61 -3.48
CA LEU A 142 4.99 -4.65 -4.48
C LEU A 142 3.68 -4.03 -4.00
N ASN A 143 3.64 -2.71 -3.87
CA ASN A 143 2.42 -1.97 -3.56
C ASN A 143 2.11 -0.99 -4.70
N VAL A 144 0.96 -1.17 -5.34
CA VAL A 144 0.52 -0.37 -6.47
C VAL A 144 -0.74 0.36 -6.06
N THR A 145 -0.76 1.69 -6.17
CA THR A 145 -1.96 2.50 -5.93
C THR A 145 -2.41 3.16 -7.22
N GLY A 146 -3.72 3.36 -7.39
CA GLY A 146 -4.26 3.88 -8.64
C GLY A 146 -5.78 3.93 -8.68
N ASN A 147 -6.32 4.15 -9.87
CA ASN A 147 -7.72 3.87 -10.20
C ASN A 147 -7.72 2.61 -11.08
N ILE A 148 -7.49 1.47 -10.44
CA ILE A 148 -7.12 0.23 -11.14
C ILE A 148 -8.40 -0.45 -11.64
N SER A 149 -8.45 -0.70 -12.95
CA SER A 149 -9.54 -1.44 -13.57
C SER A 149 -9.42 -2.95 -13.31
N GLU A 150 -10.54 -3.67 -13.37
CA GLU A 150 -10.54 -5.13 -13.32
C GLU A 150 -9.78 -5.74 -14.54
N SER A 151 -9.76 -5.04 -15.68
CA SER A 151 -8.97 -5.46 -16.85
C SER A 151 -7.46 -5.34 -16.61
N PHE A 152 -6.99 -4.30 -15.91
CA PHE A 152 -5.60 -4.22 -15.44
C PHE A 152 -5.27 -5.42 -14.56
N LEU A 153 -6.14 -5.73 -13.59
CA LEU A 153 -5.95 -6.85 -12.67
C LEU A 153 -5.81 -8.17 -13.45
N GLN A 154 -6.71 -8.45 -14.40
CA GLN A 154 -6.65 -9.63 -15.25
C GLN A 154 -5.37 -9.71 -16.09
N GLN A 155 -4.84 -8.58 -16.57
CA GLN A 155 -3.61 -8.56 -17.36
C GLN A 155 -2.36 -8.81 -16.52
N VAL A 156 -2.28 -8.26 -15.31
CA VAL A 156 -1.18 -8.55 -14.37
C VAL A 156 -1.23 -10.00 -13.91
N LEU A 157 -2.42 -10.59 -13.82
CA LEU A 157 -2.65 -11.98 -13.43
C LEU A 157 -2.60 -12.98 -14.59
N LYS A 158 -2.28 -12.56 -15.82
CA LYS A 158 -1.97 -13.51 -16.90
C LYS A 158 -0.67 -14.24 -16.57
N ILE A 159 -0.84 -15.24 -15.72
CA ILE A 159 -0.09 -16.48 -15.63
C ILE A 159 -0.62 -17.38 -16.75
#